data_AF-A0A3B8P4S9-F1
#
_entry.id   AF-A0A3B8P4S9-F1
#
_cell.length_a   1.000
_cell.length_b   1.000
_cell.length_c   1.000
_cell.angle_alpha   90.00
_cell.angle_beta   90.00
_cell.angle_gamma   90.00
#
_symmetry.space_group_name_H-M   'P 1'
#
loop_
_entity.id
_entity.type
_entity.pdbx_description
1 polymer ?
#
loop_
_entity_poly.entity_id
_entity_poly.type
_entity_poly.pdbx_seq_one_letter_code
_entity_poly.pdbx_strand_id
1 'polypeptide(L)'
;VGPWQVPVADCAVTATSFDVYTGEAMAMGERTPLALLDAPASGRMAIGETLTNLAASRIDKLSDIKLSANWMSAAGHPGEDARLYDTVKAVGMELCPELGITIPVGKDSMSMKTKWSEEGVEKSVTSPLSLIITGFAPVTDIRKTLTPQLRMDKGETDLILVDLGRGKNRMGASILAQTYGKIAAQAPDVDDAEDLKAFFAVIQGLNEDGHLLAYHDRSDGGLITTVLEMAFAGHCGLDLQLDPLTDDKAEVPAILFNEELGAVIQVRQDATPDVLAQFSAAGLGEECVAVIGKPVNNAEVSVSLNGEVLFDDDRRMLQRQWAETSYQIQRLRDNADCADQEFDLLLEEDNPGLSVKLGYDVDDDIAAPYIKKGVRPQVAILREQGVNGQVEMAAAFDRAGFAAIDVHMSDILAGRVDFEAFKGLVACGGFSYGDVLGAGEGWAKSALFNSRARDAFQAFFERTDSFALGVCNGCQMMSNLHELIPGTEYWPHFVRNRSEQFEARVAMVEVQKSNSIFLDGMAGSRMPIAIAHGEGHAEFASEEALLEADVSGCVALRYVDNHGRVTEAYPANPNGSPRGITGLTSRDGRVTIMMPHPERVFRAVQNSWRPDDWQEDAALMRMFRNARAWVN
;
A
#
# COMPACT_ATOMS: atom_id res chain seq x y z
N VAL A 1 -4.75 1.17 3.32
CA VAL A 1 -5.77 2.19 2.98
C VAL A 1 -6.09 3.00 4.22
N GLY A 2 -6.21 4.33 4.07
CA GLY A 2 -6.64 5.23 5.15
C GLY A 2 -5.64 5.37 6.32
N PRO A 3 -5.97 6.20 7.33
CA PRO A 3 -5.16 6.41 8.53
C PRO A 3 -4.86 5.14 9.32
N TRP A 4 -5.71 4.12 9.26
CA TRP A 4 -5.50 2.85 9.97
C TRP A 4 -4.78 1.80 9.13
N GLN A 5 -4.34 2.14 7.91
CA GLN A 5 -3.53 1.31 7.03
C GLN A 5 -4.11 -0.10 6.80
N VAL A 6 -5.43 -0.21 6.65
CA VAL A 6 -6.14 -1.49 6.42
C VAL A 6 -5.86 -2.01 4.99
N PRO A 7 -5.48 -3.28 4.79
CA PRO A 7 -5.01 -3.79 3.50
C PRO A 7 -6.15 -4.26 2.57
N VAL A 8 -7.04 -3.33 2.19
CA VAL A 8 -8.27 -3.63 1.42
C VAL A 8 -8.36 -2.86 0.09
N ALA A 9 -7.26 -2.31 -0.43
CA ALA A 9 -7.32 -1.59 -1.71
C ALA A 9 -7.69 -2.54 -2.86
N ASP A 10 -8.70 -2.18 -3.66
CA ASP A 10 -9.14 -2.97 -4.81
C ASP A 10 -8.06 -3.10 -5.91
N CYS A 11 -7.25 -2.05 -6.10
CA CYS A 11 -6.22 -2.02 -7.11
C CYS A 11 -4.94 -1.30 -6.64
N ALA A 12 -3.82 -1.63 -7.27
CA ALA A 12 -2.57 -0.90 -7.14
C ALA A 12 -2.46 0.16 -8.22
N VAL A 13 -1.93 1.34 -7.87
CA VAL A 13 -1.68 2.44 -8.82
C VAL A 13 -0.26 2.97 -8.66
N THR A 14 0.47 3.10 -9.77
CA THR A 14 1.81 3.69 -9.84
C THR A 14 1.81 4.94 -10.69
N ALA A 15 2.68 5.90 -10.37
CA ALA A 15 2.90 7.07 -11.23
C ALA A 15 3.88 6.71 -12.36
N THR A 16 3.63 7.22 -13.57
CA THR A 16 4.51 7.01 -14.73
C THR A 16 5.91 7.61 -14.51
N SER A 17 6.00 8.72 -13.78
CA SER A 17 7.27 9.37 -13.39
C SER A 17 7.11 10.21 -12.12
N PHE A 18 8.23 10.75 -11.63
CA PHE A 18 8.29 11.59 -10.42
C PHE A 18 7.75 13.02 -10.61
N ASP A 19 7.28 13.39 -11.79
CA ASP A 19 6.87 14.76 -12.13
C ASP A 19 5.52 14.85 -12.86
N VAL A 20 4.79 13.74 -12.98
CA VAL A 20 3.46 13.66 -13.60
C VAL A 20 2.43 13.03 -12.66
N TYR A 21 1.16 13.09 -13.07
CA TYR A 21 0.04 12.41 -12.40
C TYR A 21 -0.61 11.32 -13.27
N THR A 22 -0.09 11.06 -14.47
CA THR A 22 -0.45 9.85 -15.21
C THR A 22 0.20 8.64 -14.54
N GLY A 23 -0.35 7.46 -14.79
CA GLY A 23 0.12 6.25 -14.13
C GLY A 23 -0.32 4.96 -14.77
N GLU A 24 -0.22 3.90 -14.00
CA GLU A 24 -0.63 2.55 -14.35
C GLU A 24 -1.43 1.95 -13.18
N ALA A 25 -2.54 1.28 -13.49
CA ALA A 25 -3.33 0.53 -12.54
C ALA A 25 -3.19 -0.98 -12.77
N MET A 26 -3.20 -1.74 -11.69
CA MET A 26 -3.14 -3.19 -11.67
C MET A 26 -4.19 -3.74 -10.71
N ALA A 27 -4.98 -4.70 -11.17
CA ALA A 27 -5.86 -5.47 -10.29
C ALA A 27 -5.89 -6.94 -10.71
N MET A 28 -6.41 -7.78 -9.82
CA MET A 28 -6.59 -9.20 -10.07
C MET A 28 -8.06 -9.56 -9.88
N GLY A 29 -8.46 -10.66 -10.51
CA GLY A 29 -9.76 -11.29 -10.27
C GLY A 29 -9.63 -12.78 -10.51
N GLU A 30 -10.23 -13.56 -9.63
CA GLU A 30 -10.23 -15.02 -9.71
C GLU A 30 -11.43 -15.60 -9.00
N ARG A 31 -12.05 -16.63 -9.61
CA ARG A 31 -13.20 -17.32 -9.02
C ARG A 31 -13.12 -18.82 -9.18
N THR A 32 -11.99 -19.36 -8.74
CA THR A 32 -11.62 -20.77 -8.93
C THR A 32 -12.69 -21.77 -8.46
N PRO A 33 -13.34 -21.59 -7.27
CA PRO A 33 -14.37 -22.52 -6.80
C PRO A 33 -15.57 -22.66 -7.76
N LEU A 34 -15.95 -21.60 -8.48
CA LEU A 34 -17.09 -21.61 -9.40
C LEU A 34 -16.91 -22.66 -10.51
N ALA A 35 -15.67 -22.95 -10.91
CA ALA A 35 -15.37 -23.90 -11.98
C ALA A 35 -15.80 -25.34 -11.69
N LEU A 36 -16.03 -25.67 -10.42
CA LEU A 36 -16.58 -26.95 -10.01
C LEU A 36 -18.06 -27.10 -10.42
N LEU A 37 -18.80 -25.98 -10.48
CA LEU A 37 -20.20 -25.89 -10.90
C LEU A 37 -20.33 -25.52 -12.38
N ASP A 38 -19.73 -24.39 -12.76
CA ASP A 38 -19.79 -23.80 -14.10
C ASP A 38 -18.43 -23.16 -14.44
N ALA A 39 -17.66 -23.85 -15.28
CA ALA A 39 -16.33 -23.43 -15.68
C ALA A 39 -16.34 -22.16 -16.56
N PRO A 40 -17.20 -22.04 -17.59
CA PRO A 40 -17.39 -20.77 -18.29
C PRO A 40 -17.71 -19.58 -17.38
N ALA A 41 -18.60 -19.75 -16.39
CA ALA A 41 -18.93 -18.69 -15.45
C ALA A 41 -17.73 -18.27 -14.59
N SER A 42 -16.89 -19.22 -14.14
CA SER A 42 -15.68 -18.89 -13.39
C SER A 42 -14.73 -17.98 -14.17
N GLY A 43 -14.58 -18.23 -15.47
CA GLY A 43 -13.75 -17.41 -16.33
C GLY A 43 -14.31 -16.01 -16.56
N ARG A 44 -15.63 -15.89 -16.77
CA ARG A 44 -16.31 -14.60 -16.93
C ARG A 44 -16.27 -13.77 -15.64
N MET A 45 -16.54 -14.40 -14.50
CA MET A 45 -16.48 -13.76 -13.19
C MET A 45 -15.07 -13.28 -12.85
N ALA A 46 -14.01 -14.06 -13.14
CA ALA A 46 -12.63 -13.62 -12.93
C ALA A 46 -12.28 -12.35 -13.73
N ILE A 47 -12.80 -12.21 -14.96
CA ILE A 47 -12.67 -10.98 -15.74
C ILE A 47 -13.50 -9.87 -15.10
N GLY A 48 -14.77 -10.13 -14.80
CA GLY A 48 -15.67 -9.15 -14.20
C GLY A 48 -15.12 -8.55 -12.91
N GLU A 49 -14.61 -9.37 -11.99
CA GLU A 49 -13.98 -8.96 -10.74
C GLU A 49 -12.72 -8.12 -10.97
N THR A 50 -11.90 -8.48 -11.96
CA THR A 50 -10.75 -7.64 -12.35
C THR A 50 -11.21 -6.24 -12.77
N LEU A 51 -12.35 -6.14 -13.46
CA LEU A 51 -12.90 -4.86 -13.93
C LEU A 51 -13.54 -4.05 -12.82
N THR A 52 -14.26 -4.70 -11.89
CA THR A 52 -14.79 -4.03 -10.70
C THR A 52 -13.66 -3.53 -9.81
N ASN A 53 -12.59 -4.29 -9.64
CA ASN A 53 -11.41 -3.82 -8.92
C ASN A 53 -10.71 -2.63 -9.62
N LEU A 54 -10.49 -2.70 -10.94
CA LEU A 54 -9.87 -1.61 -11.70
C LEU A 54 -10.71 -0.33 -11.74
N ALA A 55 -12.03 -0.43 -11.56
CA ALA A 55 -12.93 0.73 -11.57
C ALA A 55 -12.64 1.74 -10.45
N ALA A 56 -11.93 1.32 -9.39
CA ALA A 56 -11.44 2.22 -8.34
C ALA A 56 -10.37 3.22 -8.85
N SER A 57 -9.72 2.96 -9.99
CA SER A 57 -8.72 3.84 -10.60
C SER A 57 -9.31 4.70 -11.72
N ARG A 58 -8.70 5.85 -12.04
CA ARG A 58 -9.17 6.73 -13.11
C ARG A 58 -8.62 6.29 -14.48
N ILE A 59 -9.42 5.57 -15.25
CA ILE A 59 -9.11 5.03 -16.57
C ILE A 59 -10.03 5.68 -17.61
N ASP A 60 -9.49 6.12 -18.75
CA ASP A 60 -10.25 6.86 -19.77
C ASP A 60 -11.39 6.02 -20.38
N LYS A 61 -11.06 4.82 -20.86
CA LYS A 61 -12.02 3.91 -21.51
C LYS A 61 -11.72 2.46 -21.18
N LEU A 62 -12.79 1.65 -21.13
CA LEU A 62 -12.70 0.22 -20.84
C LEU A 62 -11.71 -0.53 -21.75
N SER A 63 -11.65 -0.15 -23.03
CA SER A 63 -10.74 -0.77 -24.01
C SER A 63 -9.24 -0.51 -23.76
N ASP A 64 -8.89 0.42 -22.87
CA ASP A 64 -7.50 0.64 -22.47
C ASP A 64 -6.99 -0.45 -21.52
N ILE A 65 -7.90 -1.19 -20.89
CA ILE A 65 -7.56 -2.34 -20.07
C ILE A 65 -6.98 -3.46 -20.94
N LYS A 66 -5.90 -4.06 -20.45
CA LYS A 66 -5.24 -5.25 -21.03
C LYS A 66 -5.15 -6.33 -19.97
N LEU A 67 -5.46 -7.56 -20.36
CA LEU A 67 -5.51 -8.68 -19.43
C LEU A 67 -4.34 -9.65 -19.66
N SER A 68 -3.80 -10.18 -18.57
CA SER A 68 -3.06 -11.44 -18.55
C SER A 68 -4.00 -12.55 -18.14
N ALA A 69 -4.07 -13.63 -18.92
CA ALA A 69 -4.83 -14.83 -18.56
C ALA A 69 -3.87 -15.97 -18.17
N ASN A 70 -3.88 -16.38 -16.90
CA ASN A 70 -3.09 -17.50 -16.40
C ASN A 70 -3.99 -18.70 -16.09
N TRP A 71 -3.77 -19.79 -16.82
CA TRP A 71 -4.63 -20.97 -16.82
C TRP A 71 -4.01 -22.12 -16.02
N MET A 72 -4.67 -22.55 -14.96
CA MET A 72 -4.30 -23.72 -14.17
C MET A 72 -5.36 -24.81 -14.35
N SER A 73 -4.96 -26.01 -14.75
CA SER A 73 -5.88 -27.13 -14.91
C SER A 73 -5.20 -28.47 -14.64
N ALA A 74 -5.99 -29.48 -14.29
CA ALA A 74 -5.54 -30.87 -14.21
C ALA A 74 -5.86 -31.60 -15.53
N ALA A 75 -5.08 -31.31 -16.58
CA ALA A 75 -5.34 -31.87 -17.91
C ALA A 75 -5.36 -33.42 -17.89
N GLY A 76 -6.32 -33.99 -18.60
CA GLY A 76 -6.61 -35.43 -18.60
C GLY A 76 -7.41 -35.93 -17.39
N HIS A 77 -7.74 -35.07 -16.41
CA HIS A 77 -8.76 -35.39 -15.42
C HIS A 77 -10.15 -35.40 -16.07
N PRO A 78 -11.05 -36.36 -15.74
CA PRO A 78 -12.39 -36.41 -16.33
C PRO A 78 -13.10 -35.06 -16.25
N GLY A 79 -13.49 -34.53 -17.42
CA GLY A 79 -14.21 -33.27 -17.58
C GLY A 79 -13.35 -32.01 -17.72
N GLU A 80 -12.13 -31.98 -17.18
CA GLU A 80 -11.33 -30.75 -17.09
C GLU A 80 -10.87 -30.21 -18.45
N ASP A 81 -10.54 -31.08 -19.41
CA ASP A 81 -10.12 -30.65 -20.76
C ASP A 81 -11.24 -29.90 -21.51
N ALA A 82 -12.49 -30.38 -21.38
CA ALA A 82 -13.65 -29.75 -22.00
C ALA A 82 -14.00 -28.43 -21.28
N ARG A 83 -13.99 -28.44 -19.95
CA ARG A 83 -14.18 -27.24 -19.12
C ARG A 83 -13.18 -26.15 -19.46
N LEU A 84 -11.90 -26.50 -19.61
CA LEU A 84 -10.85 -25.57 -20.03
C LEU A 84 -11.19 -24.95 -21.40
N TYR A 85 -11.52 -25.78 -22.39
CA TYR A 85 -11.87 -25.30 -23.73
C TYR A 85 -13.08 -24.35 -23.72
N ASP A 86 -14.15 -24.75 -23.04
CA ASP A 86 -15.39 -23.97 -22.96
C ASP A 86 -15.16 -22.64 -22.24
N THR A 87 -14.32 -22.62 -21.21
CA THR A 87 -13.96 -21.39 -20.48
C THR A 87 -13.09 -20.47 -21.32
N VAL A 88 -12.08 -21.01 -22.01
CA VAL A 88 -11.25 -20.23 -22.96
C VAL A 88 -12.11 -19.61 -24.05
N LYS A 89 -13.08 -20.36 -24.57
CA LYS A 89 -14.03 -19.86 -25.56
C LYS A 89 -14.90 -18.75 -24.98
N ALA A 90 -15.50 -18.95 -23.81
CA ALA A 90 -16.36 -17.99 -23.13
C ALA A 90 -15.66 -16.65 -22.89
N VAL A 91 -14.38 -16.66 -22.51
CA VAL A 91 -13.66 -15.40 -22.26
C VAL A 91 -13.02 -14.83 -23.52
N GLY A 92 -12.42 -15.66 -24.37
CA GLY A 92 -11.59 -15.22 -25.50
C GLY A 92 -12.35 -14.99 -26.80
N MET A 93 -13.50 -15.66 -26.98
CA MET A 93 -14.31 -15.56 -28.19
C MET A 93 -15.66 -14.87 -27.98
N GLU A 94 -16.08 -14.67 -26.72
CA GLU A 94 -17.39 -14.10 -26.37
C GLU A 94 -17.20 -12.83 -25.51
N LEU A 95 -16.93 -12.96 -24.19
CA LEU A 95 -16.93 -11.82 -23.26
C LEU A 95 -15.89 -10.74 -23.57
N CYS A 96 -14.59 -11.07 -23.76
CA CYS A 96 -13.58 -10.05 -24.05
C CYS A 96 -13.86 -9.28 -25.36
N PRO A 97 -14.19 -9.96 -26.49
CA PRO A 97 -14.64 -9.27 -27.70
C PRO A 97 -15.85 -8.35 -27.47
N GLU A 98 -16.85 -8.80 -26.71
CA GLU A 98 -18.03 -7.98 -26.39
C GLU A 98 -17.63 -6.74 -25.58
N LEU A 99 -16.78 -6.89 -24.56
CA LEU A 99 -16.25 -5.78 -23.76
C LEU A 99 -15.26 -4.86 -24.51
N GLY A 100 -14.71 -5.31 -25.65
CA GLY A 100 -13.67 -4.60 -26.39
C GLY A 100 -12.30 -4.62 -25.70
N ILE A 101 -12.05 -5.65 -24.89
CA ILE A 101 -10.82 -5.82 -24.09
C ILE A 101 -9.92 -6.88 -24.73
N THR A 102 -8.60 -6.70 -24.61
CA THR A 102 -7.61 -7.62 -25.18
C THR A 102 -6.93 -8.45 -24.10
N ILE A 103 -6.68 -9.72 -24.39
CA ILE A 103 -5.77 -10.59 -23.63
C ILE A 103 -4.46 -10.74 -24.42
N PRO A 104 -3.49 -9.78 -24.34
CA PRO A 104 -2.26 -9.85 -25.13
C PRO A 104 -1.20 -10.82 -24.58
N VAL A 105 -1.36 -11.29 -23.34
CA VAL A 105 -0.37 -12.13 -22.66
C VAL A 105 -1.07 -13.19 -21.80
N GLY A 106 -0.39 -14.30 -21.55
CA GLY A 106 -0.90 -15.35 -20.70
C GLY A 106 0.10 -16.49 -20.54
N LYS A 107 -0.24 -17.44 -19.67
CA LYS A 107 0.53 -18.66 -19.44
C LYS A 107 -0.39 -19.79 -19.00
N ASP A 108 0.08 -21.01 -19.10
CA ASP A 108 -0.65 -22.20 -18.68
C ASP A 108 0.20 -23.13 -17.77
N SER A 109 -0.47 -23.81 -16.84
CA SER A 109 0.03 -24.89 -15.98
C SER A 109 -0.99 -26.03 -15.94
N MET A 110 -0.68 -27.13 -16.63
CA MET A 110 -1.66 -28.17 -17.00
C MET A 110 -1.59 -29.44 -16.15
N SER A 111 -0.84 -29.43 -15.04
CA SER A 111 -0.64 -30.62 -14.19
C SER A 111 -1.07 -30.41 -12.74
N MET A 112 -2.18 -29.69 -12.52
CA MET A 112 -2.66 -29.29 -11.18
C MET A 112 -3.36 -30.43 -10.43
N LYS A 113 -2.64 -31.54 -10.25
CA LYS A 113 -3.11 -32.73 -9.53
C LYS A 113 -1.98 -33.39 -8.75
N THR A 114 -2.27 -33.79 -7.52
CA THR A 114 -1.36 -34.56 -6.66
C THR A 114 -1.98 -35.92 -6.35
N LYS A 115 -1.17 -36.98 -6.41
CA LYS A 115 -1.57 -38.35 -6.04
C LYS A 115 -0.57 -38.91 -5.03
N TRP A 116 -1.06 -39.68 -4.06
CA TRP A 116 -0.21 -40.39 -3.09
C TRP A 116 -0.93 -41.65 -2.58
N SER A 117 -0.17 -42.54 -1.96
CA SER A 117 -0.72 -43.73 -1.28
C SER A 117 -0.62 -43.51 0.23
N GLU A 118 -1.72 -43.71 0.94
CA GLU A 118 -1.78 -43.59 2.40
C GLU A 118 -2.44 -44.85 2.97
N GLU A 119 -1.69 -45.58 3.79
CA GLU A 119 -2.12 -46.87 4.36
C GLU A 119 -2.58 -47.88 3.29
N GLY A 120 -1.98 -47.82 2.09
CA GLY A 120 -2.33 -48.67 0.95
C GLY A 120 -3.58 -48.23 0.19
N VAL A 121 -4.16 -47.07 0.54
CA VAL A 121 -5.26 -46.43 -0.18
C VAL A 121 -4.71 -45.34 -1.09
N GLU A 122 -4.98 -45.44 -2.38
CA GLU A 122 -4.66 -44.38 -3.34
C GLU A 122 -5.55 -43.16 -3.10
N LYS A 123 -4.93 -42.01 -2.86
CA LYS A 123 -5.58 -40.72 -2.65
C LYS A 123 -5.15 -39.73 -3.72
N SER A 124 -6.00 -38.74 -3.98
CA SER A 124 -5.64 -37.63 -4.86
C SER A 124 -6.38 -36.35 -4.51
N VAL A 125 -5.69 -35.23 -4.71
CA VAL A 125 -6.27 -33.88 -4.69
C VAL A 125 -6.09 -33.30 -6.09
N THR A 126 -7.18 -32.82 -6.68
CA THR A 126 -7.22 -32.23 -8.01
C THR A 126 -7.72 -30.79 -7.85
N SER A 127 -6.96 -29.81 -8.35
CA SER A 127 -7.43 -28.43 -8.39
C SER A 127 -8.59 -28.30 -9.40
N PRO A 128 -9.59 -27.44 -9.14
CA PRO A 128 -10.50 -27.00 -10.18
C PRO A 128 -9.72 -26.28 -11.29
N LEU A 129 -10.29 -26.18 -12.50
CA LEU A 129 -9.87 -25.17 -13.46
C LEU A 129 -9.80 -23.81 -12.77
N SER A 130 -8.62 -23.20 -12.78
CA SER A 130 -8.35 -21.92 -12.13
C SER A 130 -7.87 -20.94 -13.19
N LEU A 131 -8.71 -19.96 -13.53
CA LEU A 131 -8.31 -18.83 -14.35
C LEU A 131 -8.02 -17.64 -13.43
N ILE A 132 -6.78 -17.18 -13.44
CA ILE A 132 -6.39 -15.96 -12.75
C ILE A 132 -6.20 -14.87 -13.79
N ILE A 133 -7.00 -13.81 -13.67
CA ILE A 133 -6.90 -12.63 -14.52
C ILE A 133 -6.09 -11.57 -13.77
N THR A 134 -5.16 -10.94 -14.49
CA THR A 134 -4.52 -9.71 -14.04
C THR A 134 -4.80 -8.63 -15.07
N GLY A 135 -5.44 -7.55 -14.65
CA GLY A 135 -5.75 -6.41 -15.48
C GLY A 135 -4.72 -5.30 -15.31
N PHE A 136 -4.38 -4.66 -16.42
CA PHE A 136 -3.45 -3.53 -16.50
C PHE A 136 -4.11 -2.39 -17.28
N ALA A 137 -4.02 -1.16 -16.80
CA ALA A 137 -4.56 -0.02 -17.51
C ALA A 137 -3.71 1.25 -17.33
N PRO A 138 -3.56 2.11 -18.34
CA PRO A 138 -3.07 3.46 -18.14
C PRO A 138 -4.07 4.27 -17.30
N VAL A 139 -3.55 5.02 -16.35
CA VAL A 139 -4.31 5.92 -15.46
C VAL A 139 -4.10 7.35 -15.91
N THR A 140 -5.20 8.09 -16.08
CA THR A 140 -5.14 9.49 -16.55
C THR A 140 -4.82 10.46 -15.42
N ASP A 141 -5.25 10.15 -14.19
CA ASP A 141 -4.92 10.91 -12.99
C ASP A 141 -4.92 10.02 -11.75
N ILE A 142 -3.74 9.68 -11.25
CA ILE A 142 -3.54 8.82 -10.08
C ILE A 142 -4.14 9.43 -8.79
N ARG A 143 -4.36 10.75 -8.74
CA ARG A 143 -4.93 11.44 -7.56
C ARG A 143 -6.42 11.17 -7.39
N LYS A 144 -7.09 10.70 -8.45
CA LYS A 144 -8.51 10.33 -8.46
C LYS A 144 -8.73 8.85 -8.16
N THR A 145 -7.73 8.15 -7.62
CA THR A 145 -7.89 6.76 -7.18
C THR A 145 -8.78 6.72 -5.95
N LEU A 146 -9.84 5.92 -6.01
CA LEU A 146 -10.78 5.68 -4.92
C LEU A 146 -10.26 4.56 -4.01
N THR A 147 -10.76 4.54 -2.78
CA THR A 147 -10.44 3.46 -1.83
C THR A 147 -11.69 3.10 -1.03
N PRO A 148 -11.68 1.96 -0.31
CA PRO A 148 -12.79 1.59 0.58
C PRO A 148 -12.96 2.48 1.82
N GLN A 149 -12.06 3.44 2.06
CA GLN A 149 -12.13 4.28 3.25
C GLN A 149 -13.42 5.12 3.28
N LEU A 150 -14.35 4.75 4.17
CA LEU A 150 -15.52 5.59 4.43
C LEU A 150 -15.11 6.92 5.06
N ARG A 151 -15.73 7.99 4.56
CA ARG A 151 -15.46 9.37 4.94
C ARG A 151 -16.56 9.89 5.86
N MET A 152 -16.20 10.17 7.11
CA MET A 152 -17.10 10.79 8.11
C MET A 152 -17.01 12.33 8.13
N ASP A 153 -16.04 12.91 7.42
CA ASP A 153 -15.72 14.34 7.41
C ASP A 153 -16.36 15.10 6.24
N LYS A 154 -17.29 14.48 5.51
CA LYS A 154 -17.89 15.02 4.27
C LYS A 154 -19.40 15.34 4.38
N GLY A 155 -19.92 15.43 5.60
CA GLY A 155 -21.35 15.66 5.87
C GLY A 155 -22.15 14.37 5.88
N GLU A 156 -23.47 14.47 5.66
CA GLU A 156 -24.34 13.29 5.54
C GLU A 156 -24.07 12.56 4.22
N THR A 157 -23.92 11.24 4.29
CA THR A 157 -23.58 10.39 3.14
C THR A 157 -24.42 9.13 3.13
N ASP A 158 -24.70 8.62 1.94
CA ASP A 158 -25.39 7.36 1.73
C ASP A 158 -24.42 6.31 1.18
N LEU A 159 -24.65 5.04 1.53
CA LEU A 159 -24.03 3.87 0.92
C LEU A 159 -24.99 3.31 -0.13
N ILE A 160 -24.49 3.14 -1.35
CA ILE A 160 -25.26 2.65 -2.49
C ILE A 160 -24.63 1.35 -2.98
N LEU A 161 -25.41 0.28 -2.99
CA LEU A 161 -25.06 -0.98 -3.65
C LEU A 161 -25.36 -0.86 -5.15
N VAL A 162 -24.40 -1.29 -5.96
CA VAL A 162 -24.57 -1.58 -7.39
C VAL A 162 -24.46 -3.09 -7.58
N ASP A 163 -25.59 -3.77 -7.64
CA ASP A 163 -25.75 -5.21 -7.83
C ASP A 163 -25.85 -5.57 -9.32
N LEU A 164 -24.75 -6.03 -9.91
CA LEU A 164 -24.74 -6.53 -11.29
C LEU A 164 -25.31 -7.95 -11.41
N GLY A 165 -25.63 -8.60 -10.29
CA GLY A 165 -26.37 -9.86 -10.25
C GLY A 165 -27.88 -9.70 -10.47
N ARG A 166 -28.39 -8.45 -10.52
CA ARG A 166 -29.82 -8.14 -10.73
C ARG A 166 -30.75 -8.91 -9.79
N GLY A 167 -30.39 -9.00 -8.51
CA GLY A 167 -31.17 -9.70 -7.48
C GLY A 167 -31.19 -11.23 -7.59
N LYS A 168 -30.41 -11.85 -8.49
CA LYS A 168 -30.37 -13.32 -8.62
C LYS A 168 -29.78 -14.00 -7.39
N ASN A 169 -28.91 -13.31 -6.65
CA ASN A 169 -28.35 -13.74 -5.37
C ASN A 169 -27.81 -15.19 -5.40
N ARG A 170 -27.05 -15.55 -6.45
CA ARG A 170 -26.57 -16.93 -6.65
C ARG A 170 -25.47 -17.27 -5.63
N MET A 171 -25.70 -18.35 -4.86
CA MET A 171 -24.84 -18.76 -3.74
C MET A 171 -23.83 -19.86 -4.09
N GLY A 172 -23.83 -20.34 -5.33
CA GLY A 172 -22.98 -21.43 -5.81
C GLY A 172 -21.50 -21.13 -5.61
N ALA A 173 -20.82 -22.02 -4.91
CA ALA A 173 -19.40 -22.00 -4.61
C ALA A 173 -18.90 -20.74 -3.88
N SER A 174 -19.81 -20.02 -3.21
CA SER A 174 -19.48 -18.91 -2.30
C SER A 174 -18.66 -19.39 -1.09
N ILE A 175 -17.94 -18.46 -0.47
CA ILE A 175 -17.22 -18.69 0.79
C ILE A 175 -18.19 -19.11 1.90
N LEU A 176 -19.42 -18.57 1.95
CA LEU A 176 -20.44 -19.05 2.88
C LEU A 176 -20.77 -20.53 2.62
N ALA A 177 -20.97 -20.95 1.37
CA ALA A 177 -21.22 -22.37 1.08
C ALA A 177 -20.01 -23.23 1.50
N GLN A 178 -18.79 -22.79 1.19
CA GLN A 178 -17.54 -23.50 1.47
C GLN A 178 -17.33 -23.71 2.98
N THR A 179 -17.57 -22.69 3.82
CA THR A 179 -17.42 -22.79 5.29
C THR A 179 -18.38 -23.79 5.93
N TYR A 180 -19.52 -24.07 5.27
CA TYR A 180 -20.45 -25.13 5.65
C TYR A 180 -20.17 -26.49 5.00
N GLY A 181 -19.04 -26.65 4.30
CA GLY A 181 -18.70 -27.88 3.57
C GLY A 181 -19.65 -28.18 2.41
N LYS A 182 -20.24 -27.15 1.82
CA LYS A 182 -21.20 -27.22 0.70
C LYS A 182 -20.65 -26.46 -0.51
N ILE A 183 -21.32 -26.64 -1.64
CA ILE A 183 -21.04 -25.89 -2.88
C ILE A 183 -22.27 -25.11 -3.39
N ALA A 184 -23.47 -25.32 -2.82
CA ALA A 184 -24.74 -24.78 -3.36
C ALA A 184 -24.95 -25.12 -4.86
N ALA A 185 -26.05 -24.64 -5.47
CA ALA A 185 -26.50 -25.18 -6.76
C ALA A 185 -26.14 -24.34 -7.98
N GLN A 186 -26.18 -23.01 -7.87
CA GLN A 186 -26.10 -22.11 -9.02
C GLN A 186 -25.00 -21.08 -8.79
N ALA A 187 -23.99 -21.05 -9.67
CA ALA A 187 -22.86 -20.14 -9.58
C ALA A 187 -23.25 -18.72 -10.05
N PRO A 188 -22.71 -17.65 -9.43
CA PRO A 188 -22.75 -16.30 -9.99
C PRO A 188 -22.07 -16.25 -11.36
N ASP A 189 -22.49 -15.31 -12.22
CA ASP A 189 -22.01 -15.20 -13.60
C ASP A 189 -22.19 -13.78 -14.16
N VAL A 190 -21.43 -13.45 -15.21
CA VAL A 190 -21.66 -12.27 -16.05
C VAL A 190 -22.78 -12.59 -17.03
N ASP A 191 -23.99 -12.09 -16.76
CA ASP A 191 -25.15 -12.36 -17.62
C ASP A 191 -25.24 -11.43 -18.84
N ASP A 192 -24.77 -10.18 -18.71
CA ASP A 192 -24.74 -9.19 -19.79
C ASP A 192 -23.45 -8.35 -19.74
N ALA A 193 -22.70 -8.35 -20.85
CA ALA A 193 -21.49 -7.55 -20.99
C ALA A 193 -21.77 -6.03 -21.02
N GLU A 194 -22.97 -5.61 -21.44
CA GLU A 194 -23.37 -4.20 -21.42
C GLU A 194 -23.55 -3.67 -20.00
N ASP A 195 -24.02 -4.48 -19.05
CA ASP A 195 -24.14 -4.08 -17.64
C ASP A 195 -22.74 -3.74 -17.06
N LEU A 196 -21.71 -4.52 -17.40
CA LEU A 196 -20.31 -4.23 -17.00
C LEU A 196 -19.77 -2.95 -17.66
N LYS A 197 -20.07 -2.71 -18.94
CA LYS A 197 -19.66 -1.47 -19.62
C LYS A 197 -20.34 -0.25 -19.01
N ALA A 198 -21.64 -0.34 -18.75
CA ALA A 198 -22.43 0.70 -18.13
C ALA A 198 -21.91 1.01 -16.73
N PHE A 199 -21.69 -0.03 -15.91
CA PHE A 199 -21.09 0.08 -14.59
C PHE A 199 -19.77 0.84 -14.63
N PHE A 200 -18.83 0.38 -15.46
CA PHE A 200 -17.51 1.00 -15.56
C PHE A 200 -17.61 2.47 -16.01
N ALA A 201 -18.41 2.76 -17.04
CA ALA A 201 -18.58 4.11 -17.55
C ALA A 201 -19.17 5.07 -16.50
N VAL A 202 -20.20 4.63 -15.76
CA VAL A 202 -20.83 5.44 -14.71
C VAL A 202 -19.86 5.67 -13.55
N ILE A 203 -19.16 4.64 -13.06
CA ILE A 203 -18.17 4.80 -11.99
C ILE A 203 -17.06 5.78 -12.40
N GLN A 204 -16.53 5.64 -13.62
CA GLN A 204 -15.52 6.57 -14.15
C GLN A 204 -16.04 8.01 -14.26
N GLY A 205 -17.30 8.21 -14.68
CA GLY A 205 -17.95 9.52 -14.76
C GLY A 205 -18.16 10.15 -13.38
N LEU A 206 -18.75 9.41 -12.45
CA LEU A 206 -18.99 9.86 -11.08
C LEU A 206 -17.69 10.21 -10.34
N ASN A 207 -16.62 9.45 -10.59
CA ASN A 207 -15.29 9.76 -10.06
C ASN A 207 -14.73 11.06 -10.67
N GLU A 208 -14.85 11.23 -12.00
CA GLU A 208 -14.41 12.44 -12.69
C GLU A 208 -15.07 13.70 -12.12
N ASP A 209 -16.38 13.61 -11.86
CA ASP A 209 -17.24 14.68 -11.32
C ASP A 209 -17.08 14.87 -9.79
N GLY A 210 -16.33 14.01 -9.10
CA GLY A 210 -16.08 14.12 -7.66
C GLY A 210 -17.30 13.80 -6.79
N HIS A 211 -18.19 12.92 -7.27
CA HIS A 211 -19.34 12.43 -6.51
C HIS A 211 -19.00 11.27 -5.57
N LEU A 212 -17.99 10.45 -5.92
CA LEU A 212 -17.59 9.28 -5.14
C LEU A 212 -16.62 9.68 -4.02
N LEU A 213 -16.97 9.31 -2.79
CA LEU A 213 -16.14 9.51 -1.60
C LEU A 213 -15.32 8.26 -1.23
N ALA A 214 -15.92 7.09 -1.45
CA ALA A 214 -15.34 5.78 -1.23
C ALA A 214 -15.92 4.79 -2.25
N TYR A 215 -15.17 3.74 -2.56
CA TYR A 215 -15.56 2.67 -3.46
C TYR A 215 -14.95 1.37 -2.96
N HIS A 216 -15.71 0.29 -3.02
CA HIS A 216 -15.17 -1.06 -2.82
C HIS A 216 -16.01 -2.08 -3.59
N ASP A 217 -15.37 -3.04 -4.24
CA ASP A 217 -16.06 -4.05 -5.02
C ASP A 217 -16.73 -5.13 -4.16
N ARG A 218 -17.67 -5.88 -4.77
CA ARG A 218 -18.26 -7.08 -4.15
C ARG A 218 -17.57 -8.31 -4.71
N SER A 219 -16.80 -8.98 -3.85
CA SER A 219 -16.06 -10.19 -4.19
C SER A 219 -16.33 -11.34 -3.20
N ASP A 220 -15.30 -11.92 -2.56
CA ASP A 220 -15.43 -13.06 -1.64
C ASP A 220 -16.19 -12.67 -0.36
N GLY A 221 -17.16 -13.48 0.04
CA GLY A 221 -18.01 -13.20 1.21
C GLY A 221 -19.14 -12.19 0.97
N GLY A 222 -19.19 -11.56 -0.21
CA GLY A 222 -20.33 -10.78 -0.67
C GLY A 222 -20.47 -9.40 -0.04
N LEU A 223 -21.69 -8.87 -0.08
CA LEU A 223 -22.01 -7.51 0.34
C LEU A 223 -21.55 -7.21 1.78
N ILE A 224 -21.74 -8.16 2.71
CA ILE A 224 -21.40 -7.95 4.11
C ILE A 224 -19.90 -7.77 4.31
N THR A 225 -19.06 -8.54 3.59
CA THR A 225 -17.60 -8.36 3.64
C THR A 225 -17.22 -7.00 3.07
N THR A 226 -17.76 -6.62 1.92
CA THR A 226 -17.51 -5.31 1.29
C THR A 226 -17.76 -4.16 2.26
N VAL A 227 -18.97 -4.08 2.85
CA VAL A 227 -19.29 -2.95 3.76
C VAL A 227 -18.47 -3.00 5.05
N LEU A 228 -18.16 -4.18 5.58
CA LEU A 228 -17.30 -4.32 6.76
C LEU A 228 -15.87 -3.87 6.48
N GLU A 229 -15.28 -4.24 5.34
CA GLU A 229 -13.94 -3.80 4.95
C GLU A 229 -13.87 -2.29 4.73
N MET A 230 -14.93 -1.70 4.16
CA MET A 230 -15.10 -0.25 4.05
C MET A 230 -15.14 0.42 5.44
N ALA A 231 -15.91 -0.15 6.37
CA ALA A 231 -16.01 0.31 7.77
C ALA A 231 -14.69 0.16 8.54
N PHE A 232 -13.92 -0.90 8.28
CA PHE A 232 -12.59 -1.08 8.86
C PHE A 232 -11.63 0.00 8.35
N ALA A 233 -11.62 0.26 7.04
CA ALA A 233 -10.79 1.31 6.45
C ALA A 233 -11.19 2.72 6.90
N GLY A 234 -12.48 2.97 7.09
CA GLY A 234 -13.05 4.23 7.60
C GLY A 234 -13.01 4.39 9.12
N HIS A 235 -12.73 3.31 9.87
CA HIS A 235 -12.81 3.23 11.33
C HIS A 235 -14.12 3.80 11.89
N CYS A 236 -15.23 3.34 11.31
CA CYS A 236 -16.58 3.77 11.67
C CYS A 236 -17.57 2.59 11.67
N GLY A 237 -18.71 2.77 12.31
CA GLY A 237 -19.81 1.81 12.33
C GLY A 237 -20.69 1.91 11.08
N LEU A 238 -21.71 1.07 11.02
CA LEU A 238 -22.65 0.99 9.90
C LEU A 238 -24.10 0.87 10.39
N ASP A 239 -24.99 1.61 9.75
CA ASP A 239 -26.45 1.44 9.84
C ASP A 239 -26.96 1.00 8.46
N LEU A 240 -27.21 -0.31 8.31
CA LEU A 240 -27.61 -0.94 7.06
C LEU A 240 -29.10 -1.32 7.08
N GLN A 241 -29.77 -1.05 5.96
CA GLN A 241 -31.20 -1.27 5.75
C GLN A 241 -31.40 -2.11 4.49
N LEU A 242 -32.00 -3.29 4.64
CA LEU A 242 -32.21 -4.25 3.57
C LEU A 242 -33.57 -4.11 2.87
N ASP A 243 -34.45 -3.25 3.37
CA ASP A 243 -35.80 -2.99 2.84
C ASP A 243 -35.81 -2.70 1.33
N PRO A 244 -34.83 -1.96 0.75
CA PRO A 244 -34.80 -1.74 -0.70
C PRO A 244 -34.45 -3.00 -1.52
N LEU A 245 -33.93 -4.05 -0.88
CA LEU A 245 -33.47 -5.28 -1.53
C LEU A 245 -34.45 -6.44 -1.38
N THR A 246 -35.16 -6.51 -0.25
CA THR A 246 -36.17 -7.55 0.00
C THR A 246 -37.11 -7.15 1.13
N ASP A 247 -38.29 -7.77 1.15
CA ASP A 247 -39.20 -7.80 2.31
C ASP A 247 -39.19 -9.18 3.01
N ASP A 248 -38.54 -10.19 2.42
CA ASP A 248 -38.50 -11.55 2.94
C ASP A 248 -37.21 -11.83 3.70
N LYS A 249 -37.34 -12.00 5.02
CA LYS A 249 -36.24 -12.38 5.91
C LYS A 249 -35.51 -13.66 5.49
N ALA A 250 -36.16 -14.56 4.74
CA ALA A 250 -35.54 -15.78 4.23
C ALA A 250 -34.49 -15.51 3.13
N GLU A 251 -34.56 -14.37 2.43
CA GLU A 251 -33.64 -14.00 1.35
C GLU A 251 -32.38 -13.28 1.86
N VAL A 252 -32.42 -12.77 3.09
CA VAL A 252 -31.34 -11.98 3.71
C VAL A 252 -29.96 -12.67 3.63
N PRO A 253 -29.80 -13.96 3.97
CA PRO A 253 -28.50 -14.61 3.82
C PRO A 253 -28.00 -14.62 2.38
N ALA A 254 -28.87 -14.78 1.38
CA ALA A 254 -28.45 -14.76 -0.01
C ALA A 254 -28.06 -13.34 -0.45
N ILE A 255 -28.78 -12.32 0.00
CA ILE A 255 -28.47 -10.91 -0.29
C ILE A 255 -27.12 -10.49 0.31
N LEU A 256 -26.83 -10.88 1.54
CA LEU A 256 -25.61 -10.48 2.23
C LEU A 256 -24.37 -11.22 1.72
N PHE A 257 -24.51 -12.49 1.32
CA PHE A 257 -23.36 -13.39 1.09
C PHE A 257 -23.24 -13.91 -0.35
N ASN A 258 -24.10 -13.48 -1.28
CA ASN A 258 -23.85 -13.79 -2.70
C ASN A 258 -22.61 -13.04 -3.18
N GLU A 259 -21.92 -13.68 -4.11
CA GLU A 259 -20.65 -13.21 -4.66
C GLU A 259 -20.82 -12.84 -6.14
N GLU A 260 -22.00 -12.32 -6.48
CA GLU A 260 -22.26 -11.69 -7.77
C GLU A 260 -21.41 -10.41 -7.90
N LEU A 261 -21.11 -10.01 -9.13
CA LEU A 261 -20.35 -8.78 -9.36
C LEU A 261 -21.11 -7.54 -8.88
N GLY A 262 -20.36 -6.50 -8.52
CA GLY A 262 -20.94 -5.26 -8.05
C GLY A 262 -19.95 -4.45 -7.24
N ALA A 263 -20.44 -3.39 -6.63
CA ALA A 263 -19.67 -2.57 -5.71
C ALA A 263 -20.59 -1.85 -4.73
N VAL A 264 -20.01 -1.37 -3.63
CA VAL A 264 -20.62 -0.36 -2.77
C VAL A 264 -19.87 0.96 -2.94
N ILE A 265 -20.63 2.04 -3.14
CA ILE A 265 -20.10 3.39 -3.22
C ILE A 265 -20.63 4.24 -2.08
N GLN A 266 -19.78 5.12 -1.56
CA GLN A 266 -20.19 6.18 -0.65
C GLN A 266 -20.32 7.50 -1.42
N VAL A 267 -21.47 8.15 -1.30
CA VAL A 267 -21.73 9.45 -1.92
C VAL A 267 -22.31 10.42 -0.90
N ARG A 268 -22.18 11.72 -1.15
CA ARG A 268 -22.92 12.71 -0.35
C ARG A 268 -24.41 12.54 -0.58
N GLN A 269 -25.20 12.66 0.48
CA GLN A 269 -26.65 12.48 0.42
C GLN A 269 -27.34 13.46 -0.53
N ASP A 270 -26.79 14.67 -0.69
CA ASP A 270 -27.30 15.67 -1.64
C ASP A 270 -27.06 15.31 -3.12
N ALA A 271 -26.10 14.42 -3.40
CA ALA A 271 -25.80 13.92 -4.73
C ALA A 271 -26.49 12.58 -5.06
N THR A 272 -27.08 11.89 -4.07
CA THR A 272 -27.73 10.59 -4.25
C THR A 272 -28.75 10.56 -5.41
N PRO A 273 -29.67 11.53 -5.55
CA PRO A 273 -30.63 11.51 -6.67
C PRO A 273 -29.96 11.56 -8.04
N ASP A 274 -28.91 12.38 -8.19
CA ASP A 274 -28.18 12.52 -9.45
C ASP A 274 -27.39 11.24 -9.78
N VAL A 275 -26.78 10.62 -8.76
CA VAL A 275 -26.05 9.33 -8.91
C VAL A 275 -27.00 8.23 -9.38
N LEU A 276 -28.16 8.07 -8.72
CA LEU A 276 -29.17 7.08 -9.11
C LEU A 276 -29.70 7.34 -10.53
N ALA A 277 -29.89 8.61 -10.91
CA ALA A 277 -30.32 8.97 -12.25
C ALA A 277 -29.28 8.60 -13.33
N GLN A 278 -27.97 8.74 -13.04
CA GLN A 278 -26.91 8.34 -13.97
C GLN A 278 -26.89 6.84 -14.20
N PHE A 279 -26.99 6.03 -13.14
CA PHE A 279 -27.10 4.57 -13.27
C PHE A 279 -28.35 4.15 -14.05
N SER A 280 -29.51 4.74 -13.73
CA SER A 280 -30.76 4.48 -14.44
C SER A 280 -30.66 4.82 -15.94
N ALA A 281 -30.06 5.97 -16.27
CA ALA A 281 -29.83 6.38 -17.66
C ALA A 281 -28.89 5.43 -18.42
N ALA A 282 -27.99 4.73 -17.72
CA ALA A 282 -27.10 3.72 -18.26
C ALA A 282 -27.71 2.31 -18.35
N GLY A 283 -28.98 2.12 -17.95
CA GLY A 283 -29.67 0.83 -17.96
C GLY A 283 -29.57 0.03 -16.66
N LEU A 284 -28.90 0.58 -15.63
CA LEU A 284 -28.76 0.01 -14.30
C LEU A 284 -29.75 0.71 -13.35
N GLY A 285 -31.03 0.37 -13.47
CA GLY A 285 -32.12 0.98 -12.69
C GLY A 285 -32.26 0.42 -11.27
N GLU A 286 -33.48 0.52 -10.72
CA GLU A 286 -33.83 0.09 -9.35
C GLU A 286 -33.59 -1.41 -9.10
N GLU A 287 -33.54 -2.25 -10.15
CA GLU A 287 -33.20 -3.68 -10.05
C GLU A 287 -31.71 -3.94 -9.77
N CYS A 288 -30.85 -2.95 -10.02
CA CYS A 288 -29.40 -3.07 -9.85
C CYS A 288 -28.85 -2.11 -8.79
N VAL A 289 -29.54 -1.01 -8.47
CA VAL A 289 -28.96 0.05 -7.64
C VAL A 289 -29.90 0.40 -6.50
N ALA A 290 -29.37 0.33 -5.27
CA ALA A 290 -30.13 0.58 -4.06
C ALA A 290 -29.31 1.33 -3.00
N VAL A 291 -29.94 2.27 -2.31
CA VAL A 291 -29.37 2.88 -1.10
C VAL A 291 -29.54 1.88 0.04
N ILE A 292 -28.44 1.39 0.61
CA ILE A 292 -28.44 0.30 1.58
C ILE A 292 -28.15 0.75 3.02
N GLY A 293 -27.94 2.05 3.24
CA GLY A 293 -27.66 2.58 4.56
C GLY A 293 -26.64 3.71 4.56
N LYS A 294 -25.91 3.84 5.68
CA LYS A 294 -24.91 4.89 5.89
C LYS A 294 -23.86 4.49 6.92
N PRO A 295 -22.67 5.11 6.91
CA PRO A 295 -21.74 4.98 8.02
C PRO A 295 -22.22 5.77 9.25
N VAL A 296 -21.84 5.33 10.45
CA VAL A 296 -22.16 5.99 11.72
C VAL A 296 -20.92 6.23 12.58
N ASN A 297 -20.93 7.31 13.36
CA ASN A 297 -19.77 7.75 14.14
C ASN A 297 -19.67 7.05 15.51
N ASN A 298 -19.61 5.72 15.50
CA ASN A 298 -19.35 4.83 16.63
C ASN A 298 -18.77 3.51 16.07
N ALA A 299 -18.68 2.45 16.89
CA ALA A 299 -18.23 1.12 16.45
C ALA A 299 -19.39 0.16 16.14
N GLU A 300 -20.65 0.62 16.17
CA GLU A 300 -21.81 -0.26 16.03
C GLU A 300 -22.04 -0.63 14.57
N VAL A 301 -22.22 -1.92 14.30
CA VAL A 301 -22.59 -2.43 12.98
C VAL A 301 -23.95 -3.09 13.09
N SER A 302 -24.99 -2.40 12.60
CA SER A 302 -26.36 -2.88 12.62
C SER A 302 -26.86 -3.18 11.20
N VAL A 303 -27.53 -4.31 11.02
CA VAL A 303 -28.27 -4.67 9.81
C VAL A 303 -29.73 -4.86 10.17
N SER A 304 -30.60 -4.15 9.48
CA SER A 304 -32.04 -4.17 9.74
C SER A 304 -32.86 -4.47 8.48
N LEU A 305 -34.05 -5.00 8.71
CA LEU A 305 -35.07 -5.24 7.69
C LEU A 305 -36.44 -4.86 8.26
N ASN A 306 -37.19 -3.98 7.60
CA ASN A 306 -38.52 -3.56 8.04
C ASN A 306 -38.52 -3.03 9.50
N GLY A 307 -37.42 -2.39 9.89
CA GLY A 307 -37.18 -1.87 11.24
C GLY A 307 -36.82 -2.93 12.30
N GLU A 308 -36.77 -4.22 11.96
CA GLU A 308 -36.24 -5.29 12.83
C GLU A 308 -34.73 -5.39 12.66
N VAL A 309 -33.97 -5.26 13.76
CA VAL A 309 -32.52 -5.50 13.76
C VAL A 309 -32.25 -7.00 13.66
N LEU A 310 -31.61 -7.42 12.57
CA LEU A 310 -31.28 -8.81 12.27
C LEU A 310 -29.88 -9.19 12.76
N PHE A 311 -28.96 -8.23 12.74
CA PHE A 311 -27.58 -8.38 13.17
C PHE A 311 -27.12 -7.08 13.83
N ASP A 312 -26.40 -7.21 14.94
CA ASP A 312 -25.80 -6.11 15.69
C ASP A 312 -24.52 -6.63 16.37
N ASP A 313 -23.39 -6.00 16.09
CA ASP A 313 -22.09 -6.34 16.70
C ASP A 313 -21.14 -5.12 16.68
N ASP A 314 -20.02 -5.26 17.37
CA ASP A 314 -18.97 -4.24 17.43
C ASP A 314 -17.96 -4.43 16.29
N ARG A 315 -17.77 -3.38 15.49
CA ARG A 315 -16.81 -3.29 14.37
C ARG A 315 -15.43 -3.80 14.75
N ARG A 316 -14.92 -3.51 15.96
CA ARG A 316 -13.58 -3.97 16.41
C ARG A 316 -13.53 -5.48 16.52
N MET A 317 -14.58 -6.09 17.06
CA MET A 317 -14.66 -7.53 17.22
C MET A 317 -14.76 -8.22 15.87
N LEU A 318 -15.54 -7.67 14.94
CA LEU A 318 -15.61 -8.14 13.56
C LEU A 318 -14.27 -8.00 12.83
N GLN A 319 -13.58 -6.86 13.00
CA GLN A 319 -12.26 -6.65 12.41
C GLN A 319 -11.22 -7.61 12.98
N ARG A 320 -11.27 -7.92 14.28
CA ARG A 320 -10.40 -8.95 14.88
C ARG A 320 -10.68 -10.33 14.31
N GLN A 321 -11.95 -10.71 14.14
CA GLN A 321 -12.31 -11.98 13.51
C GLN A 321 -11.78 -12.06 12.07
N TRP A 322 -11.90 -10.97 11.31
CA TRP A 322 -11.35 -10.86 9.95
C TRP A 322 -9.81 -10.96 9.94
N ALA A 323 -9.13 -10.30 10.88
CA ALA A 323 -7.67 -10.28 10.97
C ALA A 323 -7.05 -11.55 11.58
N GLU A 324 -7.84 -12.41 12.23
CA GLU A 324 -7.37 -13.58 13.00
C GLU A 324 -6.45 -14.49 12.19
N THR A 325 -6.77 -14.75 10.92
CA THR A 325 -5.93 -15.61 10.05
C THR A 325 -4.53 -15.03 9.87
N SER A 326 -4.43 -13.73 9.53
CA SER A 326 -3.15 -13.04 9.36
C SER A 326 -2.37 -12.97 10.67
N TYR A 327 -3.06 -12.72 11.78
CA TYR A 327 -2.48 -12.74 13.12
C TYR A 327 -1.87 -14.10 13.46
N GLN A 328 -2.61 -15.21 13.27
CA GLN A 328 -2.11 -16.55 13.56
C GLN A 328 -0.91 -16.93 12.66
N ILE A 329 -0.95 -16.57 11.38
CA ILE A 329 0.19 -16.78 10.47
C ILE A 329 1.42 -16.00 10.93
N GLN A 330 1.27 -14.70 11.23
CA GLN A 330 2.36 -13.88 11.74
C GLN A 330 2.91 -14.46 13.04
N ARG A 331 2.05 -14.79 14.00
CA ARG A 331 2.45 -15.34 15.30
C ARG A 331 3.22 -16.65 15.22
N LEU A 332 2.93 -17.49 14.22
CA LEU A 332 3.64 -18.74 13.96
C LEU A 332 4.97 -18.55 13.22
N ARG A 333 5.06 -17.52 12.38
CA ARG A 333 6.20 -17.26 11.49
C ARG A 333 7.23 -16.29 12.09
N ASP A 334 6.76 -15.32 12.88
CA ASP A 334 7.47 -14.11 13.30
C ASP A 334 7.65 -14.10 14.83
N ASN A 335 8.07 -12.96 15.39
CA ASN A 335 8.02 -12.76 16.83
C ASN A 335 6.58 -12.67 17.34
N ALA A 336 6.15 -13.65 18.13
CA ALA A 336 4.79 -13.73 18.67
C ALA A 336 4.36 -12.50 19.47
N ASP A 337 5.26 -11.87 20.24
CA ASP A 337 4.93 -10.67 21.01
C ASP A 337 4.61 -9.48 20.10
N CYS A 338 5.26 -9.40 18.93
CA CYS A 338 4.95 -8.37 17.94
C CYS A 338 3.60 -8.63 17.28
N ALA A 339 3.31 -9.88 16.91
CA ALA A 339 2.00 -10.26 16.37
C ALA A 339 0.86 -9.99 17.37
N ASP A 340 1.06 -10.33 18.65
CA ASP A 340 0.10 -10.08 19.73
C ASP A 340 -0.14 -8.56 19.90
N GLN A 341 0.92 -7.74 19.88
CA GLN A 341 0.80 -6.26 19.95
C GLN A 341 0.01 -5.68 18.77
N GLU A 342 0.31 -6.09 17.53
CA GLU A 342 -0.42 -5.58 16.35
C GLU A 342 -1.89 -5.98 16.36
N PHE A 343 -2.20 -7.20 16.77
CA PHE A 343 -3.57 -7.68 16.85
C PHE A 343 -4.37 -6.97 17.96
N ASP A 344 -3.73 -6.66 19.09
CA ASP A 344 -4.37 -5.97 20.20
C ASP A 344 -4.63 -4.49 19.95
N LEU A 345 -3.91 -3.85 19.02
CA LEU A 345 -4.24 -2.48 18.58
C LEU A 345 -5.63 -2.35 17.96
N LEU A 346 -6.21 -3.44 17.43
CA LEU A 346 -7.58 -3.43 16.88
C LEU A 346 -8.65 -3.17 17.95
N LEU A 347 -8.34 -3.32 19.24
CA LEU A 347 -9.26 -3.03 20.34
C LEU A 347 -9.29 -1.54 20.72
N GLU A 348 -8.29 -0.77 20.29
CA GLU A 348 -8.12 0.64 20.63
C GLU A 348 -9.05 1.51 19.79
N GLU A 349 -10.26 1.74 20.27
CA GLU A 349 -11.28 2.52 19.56
C GLU A 349 -10.90 3.99 19.37
N ASP A 350 -10.20 4.57 20.35
CA ASP A 350 -9.75 5.96 20.33
C ASP A 350 -8.45 6.18 19.55
N ASN A 351 -7.93 5.15 18.88
CA ASN A 351 -6.79 5.27 17.98
C ASN A 351 -7.16 6.21 16.80
N PRO A 352 -6.53 7.39 16.68
CA PRO A 352 -6.90 8.37 15.65
C PRO A 352 -6.35 8.04 14.25
N GLY A 353 -5.61 6.93 14.12
CA GLY A 353 -4.88 6.59 12.91
C GLY A 353 -3.67 7.51 12.65
N LEU A 354 -3.04 7.35 11.49
CA LEU A 354 -2.00 8.25 11.01
C LEU A 354 -2.51 9.70 11.01
N SER A 355 -1.66 10.63 11.44
CA SER A 355 -1.99 12.05 11.51
C SER A 355 -0.81 12.92 11.08
N VAL A 356 -1.05 14.21 10.86
CA VAL A 356 0.00 15.17 10.49
C VAL A 356 -0.07 16.38 11.40
N LYS A 357 1.08 16.81 11.90
CA LYS A 357 1.27 18.09 12.59
C LYS A 357 2.61 18.67 12.15
N LEU A 358 2.60 19.73 11.34
CA LEU A 358 3.83 20.35 10.85
C LEU A 358 4.11 21.66 11.58
N GLY A 359 5.39 21.91 11.88
CA GLY A 359 5.88 23.19 12.41
C GLY A 359 6.18 24.24 11.33
N TYR A 360 5.88 23.92 10.07
CA TYR A 360 6.16 24.73 8.89
C TYR A 360 5.04 24.55 7.85
N ASP A 361 5.03 25.43 6.86
CA ASP A 361 4.13 25.34 5.71
C ASP A 361 4.71 24.38 4.66
N VAL A 362 3.93 23.37 4.25
CA VAL A 362 4.35 22.37 3.26
C VAL A 362 4.57 22.98 1.87
N ASP A 363 3.86 24.06 1.56
CA ASP A 363 3.93 24.76 0.28
C ASP A 363 5.04 25.83 0.23
N ASP A 364 5.71 26.09 1.35
CA ASP A 364 6.84 27.03 1.42
C ASP A 364 8.12 26.44 0.81
N ASP A 365 8.37 26.76 -0.46
CA ASP A 365 9.61 26.42 -1.15
C ASP A 365 10.77 27.35 -0.77
N ILE A 366 11.38 27.06 0.38
CA ILE A 366 12.58 27.77 0.85
C ILE A 366 13.79 27.63 -0.08
N ALA A 367 13.79 26.67 -1.02
CA ALA A 367 14.87 26.48 -1.98
C ALA A 367 14.72 27.41 -3.21
N ALA A 368 13.52 27.92 -3.48
CA ALA A 368 13.20 28.72 -4.66
C ALA A 368 14.14 29.93 -4.87
N PRO A 369 14.53 30.73 -3.84
CA PRO A 369 15.46 31.85 -4.03
C PRO A 369 16.82 31.41 -4.59
N TYR A 370 17.27 30.20 -4.26
CA TYR A 370 18.56 29.68 -4.71
C TYR A 370 18.47 29.00 -6.07
N ILE A 371 17.35 28.32 -6.35
CA ILE A 371 17.04 27.77 -7.68
C ILE A 371 17.00 28.89 -8.72
N LYS A 372 16.39 30.03 -8.39
CA LYS A 372 16.32 31.22 -9.26
C LYS A 372 17.69 31.80 -9.65
N LYS A 373 18.75 31.53 -8.88
CA LYS A 373 20.13 31.92 -9.24
C LYS A 373 20.71 31.07 -10.38
N GLY A 374 20.08 29.94 -10.72
CA GLY A 374 20.53 29.02 -11.78
C GLY A 374 21.72 28.14 -11.39
N VAL A 375 22.24 28.25 -10.16
CA VAL A 375 23.32 27.41 -9.65
C VAL A 375 22.73 26.13 -9.07
N ARG A 376 23.14 24.98 -9.62
CA ARG A 376 22.76 23.64 -9.16
C ARG A 376 23.98 22.94 -8.56
N PRO A 377 24.17 22.95 -7.23
CA PRO A 377 25.28 22.25 -6.59
C PRO A 377 25.24 20.75 -6.91
N GLN A 378 26.40 20.13 -7.11
CA GLN A 378 26.48 18.71 -7.37
C GLN A 378 26.30 17.90 -6.08
N VAL A 379 25.46 16.87 -6.15
CA VAL A 379 25.26 15.87 -5.10
C VAL A 379 25.56 14.49 -5.67
N ALA A 380 26.41 13.73 -4.99
CA ALA A 380 26.72 12.35 -5.36
C ALA A 380 25.60 11.45 -4.82
N ILE A 381 24.80 10.91 -5.73
CA ILE A 381 23.81 9.88 -5.43
C ILE A 381 24.56 8.55 -5.44
N LEU A 382 25.03 8.17 -4.26
CA LEU A 382 25.94 7.06 -4.07
C LEU A 382 25.17 5.73 -4.04
N ARG A 383 25.64 4.79 -4.84
CA ARG A 383 25.14 3.41 -4.88
C ARG A 383 26.23 2.36 -5.00
N GLU A 384 25.89 1.15 -4.58
CA GLU A 384 26.65 -0.09 -4.77
C GLU A 384 25.76 -1.13 -5.47
N GLN A 385 26.33 -2.24 -5.93
CA GLN A 385 25.55 -3.38 -6.41
C GLN A 385 24.47 -3.80 -5.40
N GLY A 386 23.21 -3.83 -5.83
CA GLY A 386 22.06 -4.18 -4.99
C GLY A 386 21.32 -2.99 -4.35
N VAL A 387 21.88 -1.78 -4.42
CA VAL A 387 21.15 -0.54 -4.09
C VAL A 387 20.03 -0.33 -5.13
N ASN A 388 18.84 0.07 -4.66
CA ASN A 388 17.64 0.18 -5.49
C ASN A 388 16.78 1.42 -5.24
N GLY A 389 17.16 2.30 -4.29
CA GLY A 389 16.45 3.55 -3.99
C GLY A 389 17.08 4.82 -4.56
N GLN A 390 18.07 4.69 -5.46
CA GLN A 390 18.85 5.82 -5.96
C GLN A 390 18.08 6.75 -6.90
N VAL A 391 17.06 6.25 -7.61
CA VAL A 391 16.37 7.03 -8.65
C VAL A 391 15.41 8.03 -8.00
N GLU A 392 14.61 7.57 -7.05
CA GLU A 392 13.73 8.44 -6.26
C GLU A 392 14.53 9.43 -5.40
N MET A 393 15.69 9.00 -4.86
CA MET A 393 16.61 9.89 -4.15
C MET A 393 17.13 11.01 -5.07
N ALA A 394 17.58 10.66 -6.27
CA ALA A 394 18.01 11.63 -7.27
C ALA A 394 16.88 12.61 -7.62
N ALA A 395 15.65 12.12 -7.81
CA ALA A 395 14.48 12.94 -8.13
C ALA A 395 14.16 13.96 -7.03
N ALA A 396 14.22 13.56 -5.76
CA ALA A 396 13.97 14.45 -4.62
C ALA A 396 15.03 15.57 -4.53
N PHE A 397 16.31 15.24 -4.71
CA PHE A 397 17.38 16.25 -4.77
C PHE A 397 17.31 17.14 -6.02
N ASP A 398 16.94 16.58 -7.18
CA ASP A 398 16.75 17.33 -8.42
C ASP A 398 15.67 18.40 -8.24
N ARG A 399 14.53 18.00 -7.66
CA ARG A 399 13.41 18.88 -7.32
C ARG A 399 13.80 20.00 -6.34
N ALA A 400 14.70 19.72 -5.40
CA ALA A 400 15.26 20.73 -4.50
C ALA A 400 16.31 21.64 -5.17
N GLY A 401 16.65 21.42 -6.45
CA GLY A 401 17.54 22.29 -7.23
C GLY A 401 19.00 21.85 -7.27
N PHE A 402 19.32 20.59 -6.94
CA PHE A 402 20.67 20.04 -7.07
C PHE A 402 20.93 19.48 -8.48
N ALA A 403 22.19 19.29 -8.83
CA ALA A 403 22.59 18.42 -9.93
C ALA A 403 22.90 17.04 -9.36
N ALA A 404 21.94 16.13 -9.42
CA ALA A 404 22.08 14.75 -8.94
C ALA A 404 22.94 13.93 -9.90
N ILE A 405 24.07 13.39 -9.41
CA ILE A 405 25.01 12.60 -10.21
C ILE A 405 25.00 11.17 -9.70
N ASP A 406 24.75 10.20 -10.58
CA ASP A 406 24.92 8.77 -10.26
C ASP A 406 26.40 8.48 -10.01
N VAL A 407 26.72 8.02 -8.80
CA VAL A 407 28.08 7.64 -8.42
C VAL A 407 28.04 6.21 -7.91
N HIS A 408 28.60 5.30 -8.71
CA HIS A 408 28.76 3.92 -8.27
C HIS A 408 30.06 3.74 -7.50
N MET A 409 30.10 2.84 -6.52
CA MET A 409 31.32 2.50 -5.78
C MET A 409 32.50 2.13 -6.70
N SER A 410 32.23 1.47 -7.83
CA SER A 410 33.26 1.16 -8.83
C SER A 410 33.91 2.41 -9.45
N ASP A 411 33.23 3.56 -9.49
CA ASP A 411 33.77 4.82 -9.97
C ASP A 411 34.77 5.41 -8.99
N ILE A 412 34.46 5.31 -7.69
CA ILE A 412 35.34 5.74 -6.59
C ILE A 412 36.59 4.84 -6.55
N LEU A 413 36.40 3.52 -6.57
CA LEU A 413 37.49 2.54 -6.52
C LEU A 413 38.45 2.71 -7.71
N ALA A 414 37.92 3.02 -8.90
CA ALA A 414 38.73 3.27 -10.08
C ALA A 414 39.30 4.70 -10.18
N GLY A 415 38.85 5.63 -9.32
CA GLY A 415 39.27 7.04 -9.35
C GLY A 415 38.69 7.82 -10.54
N ARG A 416 37.49 7.45 -11.01
CA ARG A 416 36.75 8.17 -12.05
C ARG A 416 35.99 9.38 -11.51
N VAL A 417 35.82 9.46 -10.20
CA VAL A 417 35.07 10.49 -9.50
C VAL A 417 35.97 11.12 -8.44
N ASP A 418 35.87 12.44 -8.31
CA ASP A 418 36.54 13.23 -7.29
C ASP A 418 35.48 13.87 -6.37
N PHE A 419 35.56 13.57 -5.08
CA PHE A 419 34.62 14.08 -4.08
C PHE A 419 34.73 15.59 -3.83
N GLU A 420 35.84 16.24 -4.22
CA GLU A 420 35.96 17.71 -4.14
C GLU A 420 34.92 18.44 -4.99
N ALA A 421 34.46 17.81 -6.09
CA ALA A 421 33.44 18.39 -6.97
C ALA A 421 32.04 18.47 -6.32
N PHE A 422 31.81 17.71 -5.25
CA PHE A 422 30.49 17.56 -4.63
C PHE A 422 30.34 18.41 -3.38
N LYS A 423 29.12 18.94 -3.20
CA LYS A 423 28.69 19.59 -1.95
C LYS A 423 27.92 18.63 -1.04
N GLY A 424 27.35 17.57 -1.63
CA GLY A 424 26.61 16.55 -0.90
C GLY A 424 26.99 15.14 -1.34
N LEU A 425 26.94 14.19 -0.42
CA LEU A 425 27.02 12.76 -0.68
C LEU A 425 25.84 12.06 -0.04
N VAL A 426 25.14 11.23 -0.81
CA VAL A 426 23.91 10.57 -0.35
C VAL A 426 24.02 9.06 -0.57
N ALA A 427 24.19 8.30 0.50
CA ALA A 427 24.15 6.83 0.45
C ALA A 427 22.69 6.37 0.40
N CYS A 428 22.31 5.74 -0.71
CA CYS A 428 20.92 5.39 -1.01
C CYS A 428 20.50 4.03 -0.41
N GLY A 429 19.18 3.82 -0.29
CA GLY A 429 18.62 2.57 0.22
C GLY A 429 18.63 1.40 -0.78
N GLY A 430 18.46 0.18 -0.28
CA GLY A 430 18.38 -1.04 -1.07
C GLY A 430 18.91 -2.25 -0.31
N PHE A 431 19.48 -3.21 -1.03
CA PHE A 431 20.03 -4.45 -0.47
C PHE A 431 21.45 -4.65 -1.02
N SER A 432 22.39 -3.76 -0.66
CA SER A 432 23.76 -3.89 -1.16
C SER A 432 24.34 -5.27 -0.82
N TYR A 433 24.88 -5.96 -1.83
CA TYR A 433 25.30 -7.38 -1.72
C TYR A 433 24.22 -8.36 -1.21
N GLY A 434 22.93 -8.02 -1.31
CA GLY A 434 21.83 -8.81 -0.77
C GLY A 434 21.83 -8.89 0.76
N ASP A 435 22.43 -7.91 1.43
CA ASP A 435 22.61 -7.82 2.89
C ASP A 435 23.37 -9.01 3.52
N VAL A 436 24.09 -9.78 2.69
CA VAL A 436 24.95 -10.86 3.15
C VAL A 436 26.12 -10.28 3.97
N LEU A 437 26.41 -10.93 5.11
CA LEU A 437 27.36 -10.45 6.14
C LEU A 437 26.87 -9.26 6.98
N GLY A 438 25.57 -8.94 6.91
CA GLY A 438 24.92 -7.82 7.58
C GLY A 438 24.61 -6.69 6.59
N ALA A 439 23.46 -6.04 6.75
CA ALA A 439 23.02 -4.99 5.84
C ALA A 439 23.97 -3.77 5.90
N GLY A 440 24.39 -3.26 4.74
CA GLY A 440 25.35 -2.16 4.61
C GLY A 440 26.82 -2.50 4.95
N GLU A 441 27.09 -3.67 5.54
CA GLU A 441 28.44 -4.08 5.99
C GLU A 441 29.40 -4.30 4.83
N GLY A 442 28.97 -5.05 3.80
CA GLY A 442 29.80 -5.31 2.62
C GLY A 442 30.19 -4.01 1.90
N TRP A 443 29.25 -3.07 1.82
CA TRP A 443 29.45 -1.75 1.23
C TRP A 443 30.40 -0.88 2.06
N ALA A 444 30.22 -0.80 3.38
CA ALA A 444 31.13 -0.06 4.24
C ALA A 444 32.55 -0.65 4.22
N LYS A 445 32.67 -1.98 4.32
CA LYS A 445 33.97 -2.67 4.31
C LYS A 445 34.68 -2.55 2.96
N SER A 446 33.97 -2.46 1.84
CA SER A 446 34.59 -2.20 0.53
C SER A 446 35.26 -0.83 0.48
N ALA A 447 34.68 0.18 1.13
CA ALA A 447 35.30 1.49 1.31
C ALA A 447 36.47 1.45 2.30
N LEU A 448 36.30 0.83 3.47
CA LEU A 448 37.31 0.79 4.54
C LEU A 448 38.59 0.04 4.14
N PHE A 449 38.46 -1.05 3.39
CA PHE A 449 39.59 -1.90 3.00
C PHE A 449 40.27 -1.47 1.69
N ASN A 450 39.76 -0.42 1.04
CA ASN A 450 40.41 0.20 -0.10
C ASN A 450 40.94 1.58 0.30
N SER A 451 42.27 1.75 0.35
CA SER A 451 42.87 3.00 0.85
C SER A 451 42.39 4.25 0.10
N ARG A 452 42.25 4.17 -1.23
CA ARG A 452 41.73 5.30 -2.02
C ARG A 452 40.31 5.69 -1.61
N ALA A 453 39.42 4.71 -1.50
CA ALA A 453 38.03 4.97 -1.13
C ALA A 453 37.96 5.50 0.30
N ARG A 454 38.66 4.84 1.24
CA ARG A 454 38.76 5.27 2.65
C ARG A 454 39.20 6.72 2.76
N ASP A 455 40.32 7.08 2.12
CA ASP A 455 40.88 8.43 2.16
C ASP A 455 39.91 9.45 1.54
N ALA A 456 39.24 9.10 0.43
CA ALA A 456 38.26 9.96 -0.22
C ALA A 456 37.04 10.22 0.68
N PHE A 457 36.46 9.18 1.28
CA PHE A 457 35.33 9.32 2.20
C PHE A 457 35.70 10.14 3.43
N GLN A 458 36.82 9.82 4.07
CA GLN A 458 37.29 10.56 5.24
C GLN A 458 37.51 12.04 4.91
N ALA A 459 38.22 12.34 3.83
CA ALA A 459 38.44 13.72 3.39
C ALA A 459 37.12 14.46 3.12
N PHE A 460 36.11 13.77 2.56
CA PHE A 460 34.79 14.36 2.32
C PHE A 460 34.05 14.68 3.62
N PHE A 461 34.07 13.80 4.61
CA PHE A 461 33.40 14.01 5.90
C PHE A 461 34.08 15.06 6.78
N GLU A 462 35.41 15.23 6.66
CA GLU A 462 36.19 16.22 7.40
C GLU A 462 36.06 17.66 6.86
N ARG A 463 35.66 17.83 5.60
CA ARG A 463 35.35 19.15 5.03
C ARG A 463 34.27 19.85 5.84
N THR A 464 34.31 21.17 5.98
CA THR A 464 33.28 21.95 6.69
C THR A 464 32.21 22.52 5.77
N ASP A 465 32.38 22.37 4.45
CA ASP A 465 31.52 22.92 3.39
C ASP A 465 30.73 21.82 2.64
N SER A 466 30.68 20.61 3.20
CA SER A 466 30.00 19.43 2.68
C SER A 466 28.91 18.93 3.63
N PHE A 467 27.93 18.22 3.08
CA PHE A 467 26.94 17.46 3.84
C PHE A 467 26.88 16.00 3.39
N ALA A 468 26.35 15.12 4.24
CA ALA A 468 26.03 13.76 3.84
C ALA A 468 24.72 13.23 4.44
N LEU A 469 24.05 12.37 3.67
CA LEU A 469 22.80 11.70 4.07
C LEU A 469 22.91 10.19 3.82
N GLY A 470 22.56 9.38 4.81
CA GLY A 470 22.41 7.94 4.65
C GLY A 470 20.96 7.53 4.89
N VAL A 471 20.34 6.88 3.91
CA VAL A 471 18.95 6.39 4.03
C VAL A 471 18.89 4.88 3.95
N CYS A 472 18.23 4.23 4.91
CA CYS A 472 18.04 2.78 5.00
C CYS A 472 19.37 2.01 4.86
N ASN A 473 19.65 1.38 3.71
CA ASN A 473 20.94 0.71 3.46
C ASN A 473 22.14 1.66 3.48
N GLY A 474 21.94 2.90 3.07
CA GLY A 474 22.95 3.95 3.24
C GLY A 474 23.12 4.41 4.69
N CYS A 475 22.06 4.35 5.51
CA CYS A 475 22.15 4.59 6.97
C CYS A 475 23.01 3.50 7.62
N GLN A 476 22.74 2.23 7.30
CA GLN A 476 23.52 1.09 7.77
C GLN A 476 24.98 1.16 7.32
N MET A 477 25.24 1.47 6.05
CA MET A 477 26.59 1.65 5.52
C MET A 477 27.35 2.75 6.25
N MET A 478 26.72 3.92 6.43
CA MET A 478 27.36 5.05 7.10
C MET A 478 27.54 4.84 8.61
N SER A 479 26.63 4.11 9.26
CA SER A 479 26.82 3.63 10.64
C SER A 479 28.09 2.77 10.74
N ASN A 480 28.34 1.86 9.80
CA ASN A 480 29.57 1.07 9.75
C ASN A 480 30.82 1.87 9.32
N LEU A 481 30.66 3.10 8.81
CA LEU A 481 31.75 4.03 8.53
C LEU A 481 31.97 5.07 9.64
N HIS A 482 31.34 4.92 10.82
CA HIS A 482 31.39 5.93 11.88
C HIS A 482 32.82 6.34 12.27
N GLU A 483 33.84 5.49 12.11
CA GLU A 483 35.24 5.84 12.39
C GLU A 483 35.82 6.93 11.47
N LEU A 484 35.22 7.13 10.28
CA LEU A 484 35.61 8.16 9.31
C LEU A 484 34.78 9.44 9.43
N ILE A 485 33.72 9.44 10.25
CA ILE A 485 32.75 10.54 10.32
C ILE A 485 32.94 11.27 11.67
N PRO A 486 33.36 12.54 11.68
CA PRO A 486 33.51 13.28 12.94
C PRO A 486 32.18 13.44 13.69
N GLY A 487 32.20 13.21 15.01
CA GLY A 487 31.06 13.47 15.89
C GLY A 487 29.96 12.40 15.87
N THR A 488 30.30 11.16 15.52
CA THR A 488 29.38 10.00 15.46
C THR A 488 29.76 8.89 16.44
N GLU A 489 30.43 9.22 17.55
CA GLU A 489 31.00 8.25 18.49
C GLU A 489 29.96 7.34 19.18
N TYR A 490 28.70 7.78 19.21
CA TYR A 490 27.58 7.08 19.86
C TYR A 490 26.50 6.62 18.87
N TRP A 491 26.82 6.54 17.58
CA TRP A 491 25.88 5.96 16.62
C TRP A 491 25.69 4.47 16.89
N PRO A 492 24.47 3.95 16.76
CA PRO A 492 24.20 2.53 16.90
C PRO A 492 24.65 1.76 15.66
N HIS A 493 24.74 0.45 15.80
CA HIS A 493 24.65 -0.47 14.67
C HIS A 493 23.19 -0.77 14.38
N PHE A 494 22.86 -1.03 13.12
CA PHE A 494 21.50 -1.40 12.73
C PHE A 494 21.46 -2.89 12.40
N VAL A 495 20.62 -3.62 13.12
CA VAL A 495 20.54 -5.09 13.08
C VAL A 495 19.11 -5.55 12.80
N ARG A 496 18.91 -6.87 12.72
CA ARG A 496 17.62 -7.52 12.50
C ARG A 496 16.50 -6.90 13.34
N ASN A 497 15.36 -6.62 12.70
CA ASN A 497 14.18 -6.12 13.39
C ASN A 497 13.74 -7.08 14.50
N ARG A 498 13.20 -6.56 15.61
CA ARG A 498 12.65 -7.39 16.70
C ARG A 498 11.52 -8.32 16.23
N SER A 499 10.79 -7.95 15.17
CA SER A 499 9.74 -8.77 14.56
C SER A 499 10.27 -10.02 13.86
N GLU A 500 11.59 -10.11 13.61
CA GLU A 500 12.24 -11.12 12.77
C GLU A 500 11.83 -11.10 11.30
N GLN A 501 11.11 -10.05 10.85
CA GLN A 501 10.63 -9.88 9.49
C GLN A 501 11.12 -8.59 8.83
N PHE A 502 10.99 -8.57 7.49
CA PHE A 502 11.05 -7.35 6.72
C PHE A 502 9.77 -6.54 6.92
N GLU A 503 9.91 -5.27 7.32
CA GLU A 503 8.78 -4.38 7.54
C GLU A 503 8.64 -3.42 6.37
N ALA A 504 7.56 -3.59 5.60
CA ALA A 504 7.07 -2.66 4.58
C ALA A 504 5.87 -1.90 5.13
N ARG A 505 6.10 -0.75 5.77
CA ARG A 505 5.06 -0.05 6.53
C ARG A 505 5.04 1.45 6.25
N VAL A 506 3.96 2.09 6.67
CA VAL A 506 3.92 3.54 6.90
C VAL A 506 3.84 3.72 8.41
N ALA A 507 4.84 4.41 8.97
CA ALA A 507 4.94 4.63 10.41
C ALA A 507 4.94 6.13 10.72
N MET A 508 4.43 6.49 11.90
CA MET A 508 4.49 7.85 12.40
C MET A 508 5.88 8.14 12.97
N VAL A 509 6.45 9.27 12.58
CA VAL A 509 7.69 9.79 13.17
C VAL A 509 7.52 11.20 13.69
N GLU A 510 8.27 11.53 14.74
CA GLU A 510 8.43 12.89 15.24
C GLU A 510 9.87 13.37 15.02
N VAL A 511 10.00 14.54 14.39
CA VAL A 511 11.27 15.23 14.22
C VAL A 511 11.73 15.80 15.54
N GLN A 512 12.90 15.35 15.99
CA GLN A 512 13.50 15.81 17.23
C GLN A 512 14.32 17.09 17.00
N LYS A 513 14.45 17.91 18.04
CA LYS A 513 15.37 19.04 18.00
C LYS A 513 16.80 18.50 17.99
N SER A 514 17.53 18.75 16.90
CA SER A 514 18.92 18.34 16.70
C SER A 514 19.68 19.39 15.89
N ASN A 515 20.98 19.16 15.66
CA ASN A 515 21.78 20.02 14.78
C ASN A 515 21.62 19.68 13.28
N SER A 516 20.85 18.66 12.93
CA SER A 516 20.73 18.17 11.54
C SER A 516 20.33 19.29 10.59
N ILE A 517 21.18 19.60 9.61
CA ILE A 517 20.90 20.62 8.61
C ILE A 517 19.68 20.25 7.75
N PHE A 518 19.38 18.95 7.63
CA PHE A 518 18.28 18.43 6.85
C PHE A 518 16.93 18.67 7.54
N LEU A 519 16.91 18.77 8.86
CA LEU A 519 15.69 18.87 9.66
C LEU A 519 15.53 20.24 10.33
N ASP A 520 16.29 21.24 9.86
CA ASP A 520 16.17 22.61 10.34
C ASP A 520 14.74 23.15 10.14
N GLY A 521 14.21 23.83 11.16
CA GLY A 521 12.83 24.30 11.19
C GLY A 521 11.74 23.21 11.25
N MET A 522 12.09 21.93 11.30
CA MET A 522 11.10 20.83 11.30
C MET A 522 10.83 20.24 12.70
N ALA A 523 11.62 20.60 13.72
CA ALA A 523 11.51 20.06 15.08
C ALA A 523 10.07 20.15 15.65
N GLY A 524 9.60 19.05 16.24
CA GLY A 524 8.24 18.89 16.76
C GLY A 524 7.19 18.52 15.70
N SER A 525 7.57 18.45 14.42
CA SER A 525 6.68 17.97 13.37
C SER A 525 6.47 16.47 13.50
N ARG A 526 5.24 16.02 13.23
CA ARG A 526 4.82 14.62 13.20
C ARG A 526 4.18 14.33 11.87
N MET A 527 4.64 13.26 11.21
CA MET A 527 4.12 12.86 9.91
C MET A 527 4.36 11.36 9.66
N PRO A 528 3.55 10.74 8.79
CA PRO A 528 3.84 9.41 8.28
C PRO A 528 5.10 9.42 7.39
N ILE A 529 5.82 8.31 7.39
CA ILE A 529 6.98 8.09 6.52
C ILE A 529 7.05 6.62 6.08
N ALA A 530 7.60 6.38 4.89
CA ALA A 530 7.76 5.03 4.35
C ALA A 530 8.87 4.24 5.07
N ILE A 531 8.58 2.99 5.38
CA ILE A 531 9.45 2.01 6.03
C ILE A 531 9.60 0.81 5.12
N ALA A 532 10.84 0.36 4.90
CA ALA A 532 11.16 -0.77 4.04
C ALA A 532 12.51 -1.39 4.44
N HIS A 533 12.57 -2.08 5.58
CA HIS A 533 13.82 -2.70 6.07
C HIS A 533 13.58 -3.98 6.88
N GLY A 534 14.53 -4.93 6.80
CA GLY A 534 14.59 -6.11 7.68
C GLY A 534 15.62 -5.99 8.81
N GLU A 535 16.54 -5.03 8.71
CA GLU A 535 17.63 -4.80 9.65
C GLU A 535 17.69 -3.32 10.10
N GLY A 536 16.59 -2.81 10.68
CA GLY A 536 16.48 -1.43 11.13
C GLY A 536 16.54 -1.23 12.63
N HIS A 537 16.75 -2.28 13.43
CA HIS A 537 16.80 -2.17 14.88
C HIS A 537 18.10 -1.50 15.33
N ALA A 538 18.01 -0.37 16.03
CA ALA A 538 19.17 0.35 16.55
C ALA A 538 19.75 -0.37 17.80
N GLU A 539 20.85 -1.07 17.61
CA GLU A 539 21.63 -1.72 18.66
C GLU A 539 22.78 -0.80 19.11
N PHE A 540 22.72 -0.35 20.37
CA PHE A 540 23.77 0.48 20.99
C PHE A 540 24.76 -0.40 21.75
N ALA A 541 26.03 0.01 21.78
CA ALA A 541 27.11 -0.75 22.43
C ALA A 541 26.89 -0.97 23.94
N SER A 542 26.17 -0.05 24.60
CA SER A 542 25.73 -0.19 25.99
C SER A 542 24.56 0.75 26.28
N GLU A 543 23.94 0.61 27.46
CA GLU A 543 22.91 1.53 27.95
C GLU A 543 23.45 2.95 28.13
N GLU A 544 24.72 3.09 28.55
CA GLU A 544 25.40 4.38 28.62
C GLU A 544 25.55 5.00 27.23
N ALA A 545 25.92 4.22 26.21
CA ALA A 545 26.03 4.74 24.84
C ALA A 545 24.67 5.21 24.30
N LEU A 546 23.59 4.49 24.59
CA LEU A 546 22.22 4.92 24.28
C LEU A 546 21.87 6.23 24.99
N LEU A 547 22.17 6.35 26.28
CA LEU A 547 21.92 7.56 27.06
C LEU A 547 22.71 8.75 26.50
N GLU A 548 23.99 8.58 26.22
CA GLU A 548 24.85 9.62 25.62
C GLU A 548 24.35 10.04 24.24
N ALA A 549 23.98 9.09 23.38
CA ALA A 549 23.36 9.40 22.09
C ALA A 549 22.09 10.24 22.25
N ASP A 550 21.24 9.89 23.20
CA ASP A 550 19.97 10.59 23.46
C ASP A 550 20.19 12.03 23.96
N VAL A 551 21.04 12.22 24.98
CA VAL A 551 21.25 13.54 25.61
C VAL A 551 22.17 14.45 24.80
N SER A 552 22.94 13.91 23.84
CA SER A 552 23.86 14.69 23.01
C SER A 552 23.17 15.65 22.02
N GLY A 553 21.85 15.51 21.81
CA GLY A 553 21.13 16.23 20.77
C GLY A 553 21.36 15.69 19.36
N CYS A 554 21.94 14.49 19.24
CA CYS A 554 22.20 13.82 17.96
C CYS A 554 21.01 12.97 17.47
N VAL A 555 20.01 12.66 18.31
CA VAL A 555 18.80 11.96 17.85
C VAL A 555 17.96 12.93 17.02
N ALA A 556 17.68 12.55 15.78
CA ALA A 556 17.02 13.40 14.77
C ALA A 556 15.57 12.98 14.51
N LEU A 557 15.25 11.68 14.61
CA LEU A 557 13.91 11.13 14.37
C LEU A 557 13.57 10.05 15.40
N ARG A 558 12.32 10.04 15.85
CA ARG A 558 11.75 8.97 16.67
C ARG A 558 10.43 8.45 16.09
N TYR A 559 10.21 7.15 16.17
CA TYR A 559 8.89 6.57 16.00
C TYR A 559 7.96 7.01 17.13
N VAL A 560 6.72 7.34 16.77
CA VAL A 560 5.65 7.67 17.71
C VAL A 560 4.42 6.83 17.39
N ASP A 561 3.58 6.60 18.39
CA ASP A 561 2.25 6.02 18.18
C ASP A 561 1.32 7.05 17.50
N ASN A 562 0.09 6.63 17.17
CA ASN A 562 -0.90 7.49 16.52
C ASN A 562 -1.39 8.64 17.44
N HIS A 563 -1.17 8.53 18.75
CA HIS A 563 -1.38 9.62 19.72
C HIS A 563 -0.18 10.59 19.79
N GLY A 564 0.88 10.30 19.05
CA GLY A 564 2.11 11.08 18.97
C GLY A 564 2.99 10.98 20.22
N ARG A 565 2.94 9.86 20.94
CA ARG A 565 3.87 9.52 22.02
C ARG A 565 4.99 8.65 21.47
N VAL A 566 6.23 8.93 21.84
CA VAL A 566 7.38 8.06 21.52
C VAL A 566 7.10 6.64 22.00
N THR A 567 7.37 5.65 21.15
CA THR A 567 6.97 4.26 21.41
C THR A 567 8.01 3.23 20.98
N GLU A 568 7.98 2.10 21.68
CA GLU A 568 8.68 0.84 21.35
C GLU A 568 7.71 -0.29 21.01
N ALA A 569 6.41 0.00 21.03
CA ALA A 569 5.36 -0.95 20.68
C ALA A 569 5.29 -1.15 19.17
N TYR A 570 5.18 -2.40 18.76
CA TYR A 570 4.97 -2.79 17.37
C TYR A 570 3.48 -2.67 17.01
N PRO A 571 3.13 -2.28 15.76
CA PRO A 571 3.99 -1.93 14.65
C PRO A 571 4.29 -0.43 14.53
N ALA A 572 3.81 0.41 15.46
CA ALA A 572 4.08 1.86 15.43
C ALA A 572 5.59 2.17 15.46
N ASN A 573 6.35 1.37 16.22
CA ASN A 573 7.78 1.20 16.05
C ASN A 573 8.04 -0.16 15.35
N PRO A 574 8.31 -0.17 14.04
CA PRO A 574 8.33 -1.40 13.25
C PRO A 574 9.55 -2.29 13.52
N ASN A 575 10.67 -1.73 13.98
CA ASN A 575 11.90 -2.50 14.22
C ASN A 575 12.22 -2.73 15.71
N GLY A 576 11.44 -2.13 16.61
CA GLY A 576 11.64 -2.23 18.05
C GLY A 576 12.82 -1.43 18.58
N SER A 577 13.32 -0.43 17.84
CA SER A 577 14.47 0.38 18.28
C SER A 577 14.20 1.08 19.62
N PRO A 578 15.17 1.10 20.55
CA PRO A 578 14.99 1.68 21.87
C PRO A 578 14.65 3.17 21.78
N ARG A 579 13.71 3.61 22.63
CA ARG A 579 13.15 4.97 22.67
C ARG A 579 12.63 5.45 21.31
N GLY A 580 12.25 4.53 20.41
CA GLY A 580 11.80 4.86 19.07
C GLY A 580 12.87 5.43 18.14
N ILE A 581 14.17 5.41 18.49
CA ILE A 581 15.22 6.05 17.68
C ILE A 581 15.27 5.45 16.28
N THR A 582 15.19 6.30 15.25
CA THR A 582 15.23 5.85 13.84
C THR A 582 16.04 6.75 12.92
N GLY A 583 16.55 7.87 13.44
CA GLY A 583 17.48 8.74 12.72
C GLY A 583 18.38 9.49 13.68
N LEU A 584 19.65 9.65 13.27
CA LEU A 584 20.69 10.32 14.04
C LEU A 584 21.45 11.30 13.14
N THR A 585 22.11 12.28 13.76
CA THR A 585 22.99 13.23 13.08
C THR A 585 24.36 13.29 13.78
N SER A 586 25.38 13.77 13.06
CA SER A 586 26.68 14.12 13.65
C SER A 586 26.52 15.32 14.59
N ARG A 587 27.44 15.49 15.53
CA ARG A 587 27.42 16.63 16.48
C ARG A 587 27.35 18.00 15.79
N ASP A 588 27.95 18.14 14.62
CA ASP A 588 27.92 19.38 13.82
C ASP A 588 26.73 19.48 12.86
N GLY A 589 25.90 18.44 12.78
CA GLY A 589 24.65 18.44 12.02
C GLY A 589 24.75 18.16 10.52
N ARG A 590 25.97 18.09 9.96
CA ARG A 590 26.18 18.01 8.50
C ARG A 590 26.00 16.61 7.94
N VAL A 591 26.11 15.60 8.80
CA VAL A 591 25.86 14.20 8.44
C VAL A 591 24.61 13.73 9.16
N THR A 592 23.64 13.21 8.42
CA THR A 592 22.41 12.62 8.98
C THR A 592 22.21 11.22 8.42
N ILE A 593 21.83 10.28 9.27
CA ILE A 593 21.46 8.92 8.86
C ILE A 593 20.05 8.60 9.39
N MET A 594 19.26 7.88 8.60
CA MET A 594 17.93 7.46 9.02
C MET A 594 17.48 6.18 8.31
N MET A 595 16.75 5.33 9.03
CA MET A 595 16.19 4.10 8.45
C MET A 595 14.96 4.32 7.55
N PRO A 596 14.03 5.26 7.86
CA PRO A 596 12.88 5.55 7.00
C PRO A 596 13.29 6.19 5.67
N HIS A 597 12.40 6.13 4.68
CA HIS A 597 12.65 6.59 3.30
C HIS A 597 11.92 7.91 2.96
N PRO A 598 12.47 9.09 3.28
CA PRO A 598 11.84 10.37 2.95
C PRO A 598 11.73 10.62 1.43
N GLU A 599 12.65 10.07 0.66
CA GLU A 599 12.71 10.16 -0.80
C GLU A 599 11.65 9.33 -1.52
N ARG A 600 10.99 8.40 -0.82
CA ARG A 600 9.87 7.63 -1.40
C ARG A 600 8.52 8.32 -1.24
N VAL A 601 8.46 9.36 -0.41
CA VAL A 601 7.21 10.04 -0.02
C VAL A 601 7.36 11.57 -0.04
N PHE A 602 8.22 12.11 -0.91
CA PHE A 602 8.42 13.56 -1.04
C PHE A 602 7.30 14.25 -1.82
N ARG A 603 6.55 13.51 -2.66
CA ARG A 603 5.33 14.01 -3.28
C ARG A 603 4.11 13.60 -2.47
N ALA A 604 3.11 14.47 -2.39
CA ALA A 604 1.84 14.17 -1.75
C ALA A 604 1.27 12.84 -2.26
N VAL A 605 1.20 12.68 -3.57
CA VAL A 605 0.61 11.50 -4.24
C VAL A 605 1.32 10.16 -3.99
N GLN A 606 2.56 10.18 -3.49
CA GLN A 606 3.31 8.95 -3.18
C GLN A 606 3.00 8.42 -1.76
N ASN A 607 2.31 9.21 -0.93
CA ASN A 607 1.98 8.81 0.43
C ASN A 607 0.76 7.88 0.43
N SER A 608 0.88 6.70 1.05
CA SER A 608 -0.22 5.72 1.20
C SER A 608 -1.47 6.33 1.84
N TRP A 609 -1.27 7.32 2.71
CA TRP A 609 -2.31 8.16 3.25
C TRP A 609 -1.73 9.56 3.43
N ARG A 610 -2.54 10.59 3.19
CA ARG A 610 -2.20 11.98 3.41
C ARG A 610 -3.44 12.80 3.78
N PRO A 611 -3.27 13.95 4.43
CA PRO A 611 -4.29 14.98 4.46
C PRO A 611 -4.73 15.41 3.04
N ASP A 612 -6.02 15.71 2.88
CA ASP A 612 -6.62 16.12 1.60
C ASP A 612 -6.02 17.43 1.06
N ASP A 613 -5.55 18.32 1.95
CA ASP A 613 -5.07 19.65 1.62
C ASP A 613 -3.69 19.66 0.93
N TRP A 614 -2.88 18.63 1.11
CA TRP A 614 -1.62 18.47 0.38
C TRP A 614 -1.89 18.38 -1.14
N GLN A 615 -1.15 19.10 -1.97
CA GLN A 615 -1.40 19.09 -3.41
C GLN A 615 -0.31 18.33 -4.17
N GLU A 616 0.92 18.82 -4.09
CA GLU A 616 2.03 18.32 -4.89
C GLU A 616 3.19 17.85 -4.00
N ASP A 617 3.68 18.71 -3.11
CA ASP A 617 4.74 18.35 -2.17
C ASP A 617 4.16 17.72 -0.91
N ALA A 618 4.90 16.77 -0.35
CA ALA A 618 4.65 16.25 0.99
C ALA A 618 5.61 16.88 2.01
N ALA A 619 5.31 16.68 3.30
CA ALA A 619 6.13 17.17 4.41
C ALA A 619 7.64 16.97 4.20
N LEU A 620 8.06 15.78 3.76
CA LEU A 620 9.46 15.41 3.68
C LEU A 620 10.23 16.06 2.52
N MET A 621 9.55 16.74 1.60
CA MET A 621 10.21 17.59 0.59
C MET A 621 11.03 18.71 1.24
N ARG A 622 10.58 19.19 2.41
CA ARG A 622 11.28 20.21 3.20
C ARG A 622 12.72 19.80 3.53
N MET A 623 12.96 18.51 3.75
CA MET A 623 14.28 17.98 4.10
C MET A 623 15.33 18.26 3.01
N PHE A 624 14.97 18.05 1.75
CA PHE A 624 15.84 18.27 0.60
C PHE A 624 16.02 19.78 0.33
N ARG A 625 14.97 20.57 0.55
CA ARG A 625 15.01 22.04 0.44
C ARG A 625 15.91 22.67 1.51
N ASN A 626 15.89 22.14 2.74
CA ASN A 626 16.79 22.56 3.81
C ASN A 626 18.26 22.34 3.42
N ALA A 627 18.59 21.18 2.85
CA ALA A 627 19.93 20.93 2.32
C ALA A 627 20.30 21.95 1.23
N ARG A 628 19.38 22.29 0.32
CA ARG A 628 19.62 23.31 -0.71
C ARG A 628 19.91 24.69 -0.10
N ALA A 629 19.14 25.07 0.91
CA ALA A 629 19.26 26.35 1.60
C ALA A 629 20.50 26.43 2.51
N TRP A 630 21.15 25.31 2.83
CA TRP A 630 22.40 25.28 3.58
C TRP A 630 23.63 25.54 2.68
N VAL A 631 23.64 25.03 1.43
CA VAL A 631 24.75 25.12 0.46
C VAL A 631 24.84 26.50 -0.23
N ASN A 632 24.63 27.60 0.50
CA ASN A 632 24.43 28.93 -0.09
C ASN A 632 25.62 29.53 -0.83
#